data_AF-A0AAU9WAJ2-F1
#
_entry.id   AF-A0AAU9WAJ2-F1
#
_cell.length_a   1.000
_cell.length_b   1.000
_cell.length_c   1.000
_cell.angle_alpha   90.00
_cell.angle_beta   90.00
_cell.angle_gamma   90.00
#
_symmetry.space_group_name_H-M   'P 1'
#
loop_
_entity.id
_entity.type
_entity.pdbx_description
1 polymer ?
#
loop_
_entity_poly.entity_id
_entity_poly.type
_entity_poly.pdbx_seq_one_letter_code
_entity_poly.pdbx_strand_id
1 'polypeptide(L)'
;MGSPISPVVANLYMEQLESRALDTAPTPPSMWYRYVDDTMAKIHENAVDSFLEHLNSIDQHIQFTSEQEKDGRIPFLDTCVSINQDGSTKISVYRKPTHTDQYLNFQSNHHLQHKRAVVNTLMLRAHTLVTENEDRTRETQHVKQALKMNNYPEWMLTIPHPKSTTEDTEEPQNEKKIYVSTPYIKGISERLQRAFKIKEAIQIKLTKPALNRDNGYELAAIYDTILTPKRR
;
A
#
# COMPACT_ATOMS: atom_id res chain seq x y z
N MET A 1 7.18 -12.67 -15.42
CA MET A 1 6.32 -12.26 -14.29
C MET A 1 4.88 -12.40 -14.74
N GLY A 2 4.08 -13.26 -14.10
CA GLY A 2 2.69 -13.47 -14.53
C GLY A 2 2.12 -14.83 -14.13
N SER A 3 2.98 -15.79 -13.81
CA SER A 3 2.55 -17.02 -13.15
C SER A 3 2.38 -16.78 -11.64
N PRO A 4 1.24 -17.17 -11.04
CA PRO A 4 0.98 -16.97 -9.62
C PRO A 4 1.94 -17.76 -8.72
N ILE A 5 2.58 -18.81 -9.23
CA ILE A 5 3.53 -19.63 -8.46
C ILE A 5 4.95 -19.05 -8.45
N SER A 6 5.29 -18.18 -9.41
CA SER A 6 6.67 -17.67 -9.56
C SER A 6 7.21 -16.95 -8.31
N PRO A 7 6.47 -16.04 -7.65
CA PRO A 7 6.99 -15.35 -6.46
C PRO A 7 7.27 -16.30 -5.30
N VAL A 8 6.43 -17.34 -5.15
CA VAL A 8 6.58 -18.34 -4.08
C VAL A 8 7.86 -19.16 -4.30
N VAL A 9 8.07 -19.63 -5.53
CA VAL A 9 9.26 -20.41 -5.87
C VAL A 9 10.54 -19.56 -5.78
N ALA A 10 10.49 -18.30 -6.24
CA ALA A 10 11.60 -17.38 -6.10
C ALA A 10 11.95 -17.16 -4.62
N ASN A 11 10.96 -16.91 -3.76
CA ASN A 11 11.19 -16.72 -2.34
C ASN A 11 11.77 -17.96 -1.66
N LEU A 12 11.27 -19.15 -1.97
CA LEU A 12 11.77 -20.41 -1.40
C LEU A 12 13.25 -20.64 -1.73
N TYR A 13 13.63 -20.39 -2.98
CA TYR A 13 15.01 -20.55 -3.41
C TYR A 13 15.93 -19.47 -2.81
N MET A 14 15.49 -18.20 -2.80
CA MET A 14 16.25 -17.12 -2.17
C MET A 14 16.47 -17.36 -0.68
N GLU A 15 15.45 -17.87 0.04
CA GLU A 15 15.58 -18.26 1.45
C GLU A 15 16.66 -19.34 1.66
N GLN A 16 16.65 -20.40 0.85
CA GLN A 16 17.66 -21.46 0.93
C GLN A 16 19.08 -20.93 0.62
N LEU A 17 19.20 -20.08 -0.40
CA LEU A 17 20.47 -19.47 -0.79
C LEU A 17 21.02 -18.58 0.34
N GLU A 18 20.16 -17.72 0.89
CA GLU A 18 20.51 -16.81 1.99
C GLU A 18 20.90 -17.55 3.25
N SER A 19 20.16 -18.61 3.64
CA SER A 19 20.54 -19.44 4.80
C SER A 19 21.94 -20.00 4.63
N ARG A 20 22.24 -20.60 3.48
CA ARG A 20 23.58 -21.12 3.18
C ARG A 20 24.63 -20.02 3.24
N ALA A 21 24.33 -18.85 2.68
CA ALA A 21 25.27 -17.74 2.65
C ALA A 21 25.58 -17.21 4.05
N LEU A 22 24.56 -17.03 4.89
CA LEU A 22 24.69 -16.55 6.27
C LEU A 22 25.40 -17.58 7.16
N ASP A 23 25.09 -18.87 7.01
CA ASP A 23 25.68 -19.95 7.82
C ASP A 23 27.18 -20.15 7.52
N THR A 24 27.61 -19.87 6.30
CA THR A 24 28.99 -20.08 5.84
C THR A 24 29.82 -18.81 5.80
N ALA A 25 29.22 -17.65 6.12
CA ALA A 25 29.92 -16.37 6.10
C ALA A 25 31.02 -16.31 7.17
N PRO A 26 32.26 -15.92 6.82
CA PRO A 26 33.34 -15.74 7.81
C PRO A 26 33.01 -14.68 8.87
N THR A 27 32.28 -13.65 8.47
CA THR A 27 31.79 -12.57 9.35
C THR A 27 30.35 -12.26 8.97
N PRO A 28 29.37 -13.00 9.53
CA PRO A 28 27.97 -12.80 9.17
C PRO A 28 27.46 -11.44 9.67
N PRO A 29 26.50 -10.83 8.97
CA PRO A 29 25.86 -9.61 9.44
C PRO A 29 25.08 -9.89 10.74
N SER A 30 25.07 -8.90 11.63
CA SER A 30 24.30 -8.94 12.89
C SER A 30 22.78 -8.83 12.68
N MET A 31 22.36 -8.38 11.49
CA MET A 31 20.97 -8.24 11.08
C MET A 31 20.89 -8.50 9.58
N TRP A 32 19.90 -9.28 9.15
CA TRP A 32 19.60 -9.53 7.74
C TRP A 32 18.08 -9.60 7.55
N TYR A 33 17.54 -8.71 6.73
CA TYR A 33 16.13 -8.72 6.35
C TYR A 33 16.00 -8.61 4.83
N ARG A 34 15.01 -9.30 4.27
CA ARG A 34 14.71 -9.24 2.84
C ARG A 34 13.28 -8.86 2.57
N TYR A 35 13.09 -8.00 1.58
CA TYR A 35 11.80 -7.69 0.99
C TYR A 35 11.88 -7.95 -0.52
N VAL A 36 11.29 -9.07 -0.97
CA VAL A 36 11.38 -9.53 -2.36
C VAL A 36 12.84 -9.67 -2.80
N ASP A 37 13.37 -8.71 -3.56
CA ASP A 37 14.72 -8.63 -4.12
C ASP A 37 15.65 -7.70 -3.32
N ASP A 38 15.13 -6.82 -2.48
CA ASP A 38 15.92 -5.88 -1.69
C ASP A 38 16.29 -6.46 -0.31
N THR A 39 17.56 -6.37 0.07
CA THR A 39 18.07 -6.84 1.37
C THR A 39 18.63 -5.69 2.21
N MET A 40 18.34 -5.67 3.50
CA MET A 40 18.93 -4.77 4.50
C MET A 40 19.83 -5.58 5.41
N ALA A 41 21.09 -5.14 5.57
CA ALA A 41 22.08 -5.81 6.38
C ALA A 41 22.80 -4.84 7.33
N LYS A 42 23.02 -5.28 8.58
CA LYS A 42 23.90 -4.58 9.53
C LYS A 42 25.19 -5.36 9.71
N ILE A 43 26.26 -4.89 9.09
CA ILE A 43 27.59 -5.50 9.11
C ILE A 43 28.65 -4.43 9.38
N HIS A 44 29.80 -4.85 9.91
CA HIS A 44 30.95 -3.95 10.09
C HIS A 44 31.47 -3.48 8.71
N GLU A 45 31.79 -2.19 8.58
CA GLU A 45 32.25 -1.56 7.31
C GLU A 45 33.37 -2.36 6.62
N ASN A 46 34.40 -2.75 7.38
CA ASN A 46 35.54 -3.53 6.88
C ASN A 46 35.19 -4.95 6.38
N ALA A 47 34.01 -5.47 6.69
CA ALA A 47 33.58 -6.80 6.27
C ALA A 47 32.62 -6.77 5.06
N VAL A 48 32.14 -5.59 4.64
CA VAL A 48 31.14 -5.45 3.57
C VAL A 48 31.61 -6.10 2.28
N ASP A 49 32.81 -5.77 1.81
CA ASP A 49 33.33 -6.28 0.52
C ASP A 49 33.54 -7.80 0.58
N SER A 50 34.16 -8.29 1.66
CA SER A 50 34.38 -9.74 1.84
C SER A 50 33.07 -10.53 1.93
N PHE A 51 32.04 -9.94 2.54
CA PHE A 51 30.72 -10.56 2.64
C PHE A 51 29.98 -10.51 1.30
N LEU A 52 30.12 -9.44 0.52
CA LEU A 52 29.56 -9.35 -0.83
C LEU A 52 30.20 -10.37 -1.78
N GLU A 53 31.53 -10.52 -1.72
CA GLU A 53 32.25 -11.56 -2.48
C GLU A 53 31.76 -12.96 -2.08
N HIS A 54 31.58 -13.21 -0.78
CA HIS A 54 31.03 -14.46 -0.28
C HIS A 54 29.61 -14.72 -0.79
N LEU A 55 28.69 -13.75 -0.68
CA LEU A 55 27.34 -13.85 -1.22
C LEU A 55 27.34 -14.24 -2.70
N ASN A 56 28.19 -13.59 -3.50
CA ASN A 56 28.31 -13.81 -4.94
C ASN A 56 29.01 -15.12 -5.31
N SER A 57 29.64 -15.79 -4.35
CA SER A 57 30.24 -17.12 -4.53
C SER A 57 29.26 -18.28 -4.33
N ILE A 58 28.12 -18.04 -3.65
CA ILE A 58 27.17 -19.10 -3.28
C ILE A 58 26.45 -19.69 -4.50
N ASP A 59 26.12 -18.84 -5.47
CA ASP A 59 25.47 -19.22 -6.71
C ASP A 59 25.94 -18.34 -7.88
N GLN A 60 26.44 -18.95 -8.95
CA GLN A 60 26.96 -18.24 -10.12
C GLN A 60 25.90 -17.48 -10.93
N HIS A 61 24.61 -17.76 -10.72
CA HIS A 61 23.50 -17.16 -11.45
C HIS A 61 22.82 -16.01 -10.71
N ILE A 62 23.14 -15.81 -9.43
CA ILE A 62 22.64 -14.70 -8.63
C ILE A 62 23.82 -13.82 -8.22
N GLN A 63 23.70 -12.53 -8.50
CA GLN A 63 24.72 -11.55 -8.14
C GLN A 63 24.06 -10.45 -7.32
N PHE A 64 24.55 -10.31 -6.10
CA PHE A 64 24.25 -9.23 -5.18
C PHE A 64 25.12 -8.01 -5.51
N THR A 65 24.53 -6.85 -5.28
CA THR A 65 25.21 -5.55 -5.25
C THR A 65 24.96 -4.92 -3.89
N SER A 66 25.91 -4.15 -3.36
CA SER A 66 25.72 -3.43 -2.11
C SER A 66 25.68 -1.92 -2.33
N GLU A 67 24.79 -1.26 -1.59
CA GLU A 67 24.83 0.17 -1.35
C GLU A 67 25.21 0.36 0.12
N GLN A 68 26.24 1.17 0.37
CA GLN A 68 26.72 1.42 1.73
C GLN A 68 26.08 2.68 2.32
N GLU A 69 26.00 2.70 3.65
CA GLU A 69 25.56 3.89 4.38
C GLU A 69 26.46 5.08 4.05
N LYS A 70 25.84 6.25 3.84
CA LYS A 70 26.53 7.50 3.60
C LYS A 70 26.00 8.59 4.54
N ASP A 71 26.90 9.25 5.25
CA ASP A 71 26.58 10.35 6.17
C ASP A 71 25.53 9.99 7.23
N GLY A 72 25.58 8.78 7.79
CA GLY A 72 24.59 8.34 8.77
C GLY A 72 23.30 7.79 8.15
N ARG A 73 23.22 7.62 6.81
CA ARG A 73 21.95 7.40 6.09
C ARG A 73 22.05 6.29 5.06
N ILE A 74 20.99 5.49 4.99
CA ILE A 74 20.82 4.46 3.97
C ILE A 74 19.36 4.40 3.49
N PRO A 75 19.11 4.51 2.18
CA PRO A 75 17.80 4.24 1.61
C PRO A 75 17.43 2.76 1.70
N PHE A 76 16.16 2.45 1.96
CA PHE A 76 15.62 1.11 1.85
C PHE A 76 14.14 1.16 1.49
N LEU A 77 13.78 0.56 0.35
CA LEU A 77 12.44 0.67 -0.21
C LEU A 77 12.00 2.15 -0.34
N ASP A 78 10.87 2.51 0.28
CA ASP A 78 10.28 3.85 0.31
C ASP A 78 10.79 4.72 1.48
N THR A 79 11.77 4.25 2.26
CA THR A 79 12.27 4.95 3.46
C THR A 79 13.76 5.24 3.39
N CYS A 80 14.17 6.23 4.18
CA CYS A 80 15.56 6.52 4.46
C CYS A 80 15.77 6.36 5.96
N VAL A 81 16.60 5.38 6.32
CA VAL A 81 17.00 5.11 7.69
C VAL A 81 18.19 6.00 7.98
N SER A 82 18.11 6.77 9.06
CA SER A 82 19.17 7.65 9.52
C SER A 82 19.56 7.29 10.95
N ILE A 83 20.85 7.27 11.25
CA ILE A 83 21.37 7.08 12.60
C ILE A 83 21.73 8.45 13.16
N ASN A 84 21.10 8.82 14.28
CA ASN A 84 21.38 10.06 14.99
C ASN A 84 22.70 9.95 15.77
N GLN A 85 23.25 11.08 16.21
CA GLN A 85 24.51 11.12 16.97
C GLN A 85 24.44 10.37 18.32
N ASP A 86 23.24 10.26 18.89
CA ASP A 86 22.97 9.51 20.12
C ASP A 86 22.76 7.99 19.87
N GLY A 87 22.89 7.54 18.62
CA GLY A 87 22.69 6.15 18.21
C GLY A 87 21.21 5.77 17.98
N SER A 88 20.27 6.69 18.16
CA SER A 88 18.86 6.44 17.87
C SER A 88 18.60 6.37 16.36
N THR A 89 17.61 5.57 15.95
CA THR A 89 17.23 5.42 14.54
C THR A 89 16.06 6.34 14.21
N LYS A 90 16.23 7.11 13.14
CA LYS A 90 15.23 7.98 12.55
C LYS A 90 14.82 7.45 11.20
N ILE A 91 13.51 7.42 10.93
CA ILE A 91 12.97 6.98 9.63
C ILE A 91 12.28 8.17 8.97
N SER A 92 12.60 8.38 7.70
CA SER A 92 11.96 9.38 6.83
C SER A 92 11.55 8.77 5.50
N VAL A 93 10.69 9.44 4.74
CA VAL A 93 10.34 8.98 3.38
C VAL A 93 11.50 9.27 2.43
N TYR A 94 11.93 8.26 1.70
CA TYR A 94 12.94 8.42 0.66
C TYR A 94 12.30 8.65 -0.71
N ARG A 95 12.91 9.52 -1.50
CA ARG A 95 12.57 9.75 -2.90
C ARG A 95 13.85 9.64 -3.71
N LYS A 96 13.86 8.76 -4.72
CA LYS A 96 14.98 8.64 -5.65
C LYS A 96 15.23 10.00 -6.34
N PRO A 97 16.47 10.31 -6.76
CA PRO A 97 16.77 11.56 -7.49
C PRO A 97 15.92 11.78 -8.75
N THR A 98 15.39 10.70 -9.34
CA THR A 98 14.51 10.71 -10.51
C THR A 98 13.04 10.92 -10.17
N HIS A 99 12.66 11.06 -8.89
CA HIS A 99 11.28 11.24 -8.46
C HIS A 99 10.77 12.62 -8.86
N THR A 100 9.70 12.67 -9.66
CA THR A 100 9.15 13.91 -10.24
C THR A 100 7.93 14.46 -9.50
N ASP A 101 7.49 13.80 -8.42
CA ASP A 101 6.21 14.10 -7.75
C ASP A 101 4.98 14.04 -8.69
N GLN A 102 5.11 13.33 -9.82
CA GLN A 102 4.02 13.10 -10.74
C GLN A 102 3.18 11.91 -10.28
N TYR A 103 1.98 12.21 -9.79
CA TYR A 103 1.01 11.21 -9.35
C TYR A 103 -0.15 11.14 -10.37
N LEU A 104 -1.14 10.30 -10.07
CA LEU A 104 -2.38 10.24 -10.84
C LEU A 104 -3.03 11.64 -10.89
N ASN A 105 -3.03 12.30 -12.04
CA ASN A 105 -3.63 13.62 -12.16
C ASN A 105 -5.14 13.58 -11.84
N PHE A 106 -5.63 14.53 -11.06
CA PHE A 106 -7.03 14.58 -10.64
C PHE A 106 -8.01 14.74 -11.82
N GLN A 107 -7.59 15.33 -12.93
CA GLN A 107 -8.43 15.48 -14.12
C GLN A 107 -8.51 14.23 -14.99
N SER A 108 -7.66 13.23 -14.73
CA SER A 108 -7.66 11.98 -15.49
C SER A 108 -9.00 11.24 -15.37
N ASN A 109 -9.30 10.42 -16.38
CA ASN A 109 -10.52 9.63 -16.47
C ASN A 109 -10.44 8.37 -15.57
N HIS A 110 -10.31 8.59 -14.26
CA HIS A 110 -10.30 7.54 -13.24
C HIS A 110 -11.38 7.79 -12.20
N HIS A 111 -11.95 6.70 -11.68
CA HIS A 111 -12.92 6.75 -10.60
C HIS A 111 -12.36 7.49 -9.38
N LEU A 112 -13.22 8.25 -8.69
CA LEU A 112 -12.82 9.09 -7.55
C LEU A 112 -12.12 8.29 -6.43
N GLN A 113 -12.46 7.00 -6.29
CA GLN A 113 -11.83 6.11 -5.33
C GLN A 113 -10.32 5.96 -5.54
N HIS A 114 -9.85 5.90 -6.80
CA HIS A 114 -8.42 5.75 -7.09
C HIS A 114 -7.66 7.03 -6.78
N LYS A 115 -8.27 8.19 -7.07
CA LYS A 115 -7.73 9.50 -6.71
C LYS A 115 -7.63 9.64 -5.19
N ARG A 116 -8.68 9.26 -4.46
CA ARG A 116 -8.65 9.21 -2.99
C ARG A 116 -7.59 8.23 -2.45
N ALA A 117 -7.42 7.07 -3.09
CA ALA A 117 -6.43 6.10 -2.68
C ALA A 117 -5.01 6.68 -2.77
N VAL A 118 -4.68 7.44 -3.82
CA VAL A 118 -3.39 8.13 -3.93
C VAL A 118 -3.14 9.06 -2.73
N VAL A 119 -4.12 9.91 -2.39
CA VAL A 119 -3.99 10.81 -1.23
C VAL A 119 -3.83 10.00 0.06
N ASN A 120 -4.69 8.99 0.26
CA ASN A 120 -4.66 8.18 1.45
C ASN A 120 -3.32 7.46 1.63
N THR A 121 -2.79 6.84 0.58
CA THR A 121 -1.52 6.11 0.64
C THR A 121 -0.36 7.04 0.99
N LEU A 122 -0.26 8.21 0.33
CA LEU A 122 0.83 9.15 0.60
C LEU A 122 0.75 9.76 2.00
N MET A 123 -0.46 10.16 2.42
CA MET A 123 -0.68 10.72 3.76
C MET A 123 -0.47 9.67 4.84
N LEU A 124 -1.00 8.46 4.67
CA LEU A 124 -0.80 7.37 5.62
C LEU A 124 0.69 7.07 5.77
N ARG A 125 1.43 6.94 4.66
CA ARG A 125 2.88 6.73 4.65
C ARG A 125 3.62 7.78 5.47
N ALA A 126 3.29 9.07 5.27
CA ALA A 126 3.87 10.15 6.04
C ALA A 126 3.63 10.01 7.55
N HIS A 127 2.43 9.55 7.96
CA HIS A 127 2.03 9.47 9.36
C HIS A 127 2.52 8.19 10.05
N THR A 128 2.63 7.07 9.32
CA THR A 128 2.97 5.77 9.90
C THR A 128 4.46 5.48 9.87
N LEU A 129 5.19 5.92 8.83
CA LEU A 129 6.60 5.57 8.66
C LEU A 129 7.55 6.60 9.29
N VAL A 130 7.19 7.89 9.24
CA VAL A 130 8.10 8.95 9.69
C VAL A 130 8.10 9.03 11.22
N THR A 131 9.27 8.83 11.82
CA THR A 131 9.40 8.76 13.29
C THR A 131 9.27 10.12 13.95
N GLU A 132 9.97 11.12 13.42
CA GLU A 132 10.04 12.47 14.00
C GLU A 132 8.88 13.37 13.59
N ASN A 133 8.36 14.16 14.53
CA ASN A 133 7.21 15.03 14.29
C ASN A 133 7.52 16.18 13.30
N GLU A 134 8.74 16.72 13.35
CA GLU A 134 9.16 17.79 12.44
C GLU A 134 9.25 17.28 10.99
N ASP A 135 9.86 16.11 10.79
CA ASP A 135 9.96 15.49 9.47
C ASP A 135 8.59 15.04 8.97
N ARG A 136 7.71 14.57 9.86
CA ARG A 136 6.32 14.21 9.50
C ARG A 136 5.55 15.44 9.00
N THR A 137 5.75 16.59 9.63
CA THR A 137 5.15 17.85 9.20
C THR A 137 5.69 18.26 7.83
N ARG A 138 7.01 18.20 7.64
CA ARG A 138 7.67 18.52 6.37
C ARG A 138 7.20 17.60 5.24
N GLU A 139 7.13 16.30 5.51
CA GLU A 139 6.64 15.29 4.57
C GLU A 139 5.17 15.52 4.21
N THR A 140 4.33 15.82 5.20
CA THR A 140 2.91 16.14 4.96
C THR A 140 2.75 17.38 4.09
N GLN A 141 3.57 18.41 4.32
CA GLN A 141 3.57 19.62 3.49
C GLN A 141 4.02 19.31 2.06
N HIS A 142 5.09 18.51 1.90
CA HIS A 142 5.57 18.05 0.60
C HIS A 142 4.48 17.30 -0.16
N VAL A 143 3.84 16.31 0.46
CA VAL A 143 2.76 15.51 -0.14
C VAL A 143 1.59 16.41 -0.57
N LYS A 144 1.18 17.37 0.26
CA LYS A 144 0.13 18.33 -0.11
C LYS A 144 0.53 19.16 -1.32
N GLN A 145 1.77 19.65 -1.37
CA GLN A 145 2.25 20.45 -2.49
C GLN A 145 2.29 19.63 -3.79
N ALA A 146 2.81 18.40 -3.72
CA ALA A 146 2.84 17.51 -4.86
C ALA A 146 1.41 17.19 -5.36
N LEU A 147 0.46 16.90 -4.46
CA LEU A 147 -0.94 16.66 -4.85
C LEU A 147 -1.59 17.90 -5.49
N LYS A 148 -1.28 19.11 -5.01
CA LYS A 148 -1.73 20.37 -5.65
C LYS A 148 -1.20 20.50 -7.07
N MET A 149 0.08 20.20 -7.29
CA MET A 149 0.68 20.16 -8.63
C MET A 149 0.02 19.12 -9.55
N ASN A 150 -0.62 18.09 -8.99
CA ASN A 150 -1.41 17.09 -9.71
C ASN A 150 -2.90 17.42 -9.79
N ASN A 151 -3.29 18.69 -9.58
CA ASN A 151 -4.66 19.22 -9.65
C ASN A 151 -5.64 18.68 -8.59
N TYR A 152 -5.16 18.15 -7.46
CA TYR A 152 -6.06 17.70 -6.40
C TYR A 152 -6.69 18.88 -5.67
N PRO A 153 -8.01 18.86 -5.42
CA PRO A 153 -8.68 19.93 -4.70
C PRO A 153 -8.41 19.86 -3.19
N GLU A 154 -8.38 21.02 -2.52
CA GLU A 154 -8.00 21.13 -1.10
C GLU A 154 -8.86 20.26 -0.17
N TRP A 155 -10.16 20.15 -0.44
CA TRP A 155 -11.09 19.35 0.36
C TRP A 155 -10.72 17.86 0.41
N MET A 156 -9.93 17.38 -0.56
CA MET A 156 -9.48 15.99 -0.64
C MET A 156 -8.16 15.75 0.10
N LEU A 157 -7.39 16.80 0.43
CA LEU A 157 -6.06 16.70 1.03
C LEU A 157 -6.09 16.46 2.56
N THR A 158 -7.17 15.88 3.07
CA THR A 158 -7.34 15.61 4.49
C THR A 158 -6.57 14.35 4.89
N ILE A 159 -6.09 14.33 6.12
CA ILE A 159 -5.42 13.15 6.69
C ILE A 159 -6.50 12.07 6.86
N PRO A 160 -6.25 10.84 6.40
CA PRO A 160 -7.17 9.73 6.63
C PRO A 160 -7.38 9.58 8.14
N HIS A 161 -8.65 9.61 8.58
CA HIS A 161 -8.93 9.10 9.91
C HIS A 161 -8.70 7.59 9.85
N PRO A 162 -7.92 6.99 10.77
CA PRO A 162 -7.85 5.56 10.85
C PRO A 162 -9.28 5.07 11.04
N LYS A 163 -9.79 4.31 10.06
CA LYS A 163 -11.04 3.58 10.29
C LYS A 163 -10.74 2.67 11.47
N SER A 164 -11.55 2.76 12.52
CA SER A 164 -11.55 1.71 13.55
C SER A 164 -11.64 0.39 12.82
N THR A 165 -10.71 -0.52 13.11
CA THR A 165 -10.73 -1.89 12.61
C THR A 165 -12.15 -2.39 12.77
N THR A 166 -12.86 -2.50 11.67
CA THR A 166 -14.20 -3.07 11.68
C THR A 166 -13.92 -4.54 11.83
N GLU A 167 -14.34 -5.13 12.95
CA GLU A 167 -14.24 -6.56 13.21
C GLU A 167 -14.60 -7.32 11.94
N ASP A 168 -13.74 -8.27 11.56
CA ASP A 168 -13.96 -9.17 10.42
C ASP A 168 -15.33 -9.81 10.59
N THR A 169 -16.34 -9.22 9.96
CA THR A 169 -17.68 -9.75 10.00
C THR A 169 -17.66 -10.92 9.04
N GLU A 170 -17.79 -12.15 9.56
CA GLU A 170 -17.85 -13.37 8.76
C GLU A 170 -18.79 -13.14 7.57
N GLU A 171 -18.20 -13.08 6.36
CA GLU A 171 -19.01 -12.97 5.15
C GLU A 171 -19.90 -14.22 5.07
N PRO A 172 -21.22 -14.08 4.86
CA PRO A 172 -22.09 -15.23 4.70
C PRO A 172 -21.60 -16.08 3.52
N GLN A 173 -21.09 -17.28 3.84
CA GLN A 173 -20.71 -18.28 2.84
C GLN A 173 -21.95 -18.69 2.04
N ASN A 174 -21.75 -18.89 0.72
CA ASN A 174 -22.70 -19.44 -0.27
C ASN A 174 -23.67 -18.51 -1.02
N GLU A 175 -23.20 -17.41 -1.59
CA GLU A 175 -23.80 -16.91 -2.84
C GLU A 175 -22.75 -16.80 -3.95
N LYS A 176 -23.00 -17.46 -5.09
CA LYS A 176 -22.17 -17.32 -6.31
C LYS A 176 -22.30 -15.89 -6.82
N LYS A 177 -21.46 -14.97 -6.33
CA LYS A 177 -21.35 -13.62 -6.85
C LYS A 177 -20.78 -13.68 -8.27
N ILE A 178 -21.56 -13.20 -9.25
CA ILE A 178 -21.09 -13.05 -10.63
C ILE A 178 -20.45 -11.67 -10.74
N TYR A 179 -19.15 -11.64 -11.04
CA TYR A 179 -18.41 -10.40 -11.25
C TYR A 179 -18.42 -10.04 -12.74
N VAL A 180 -18.79 -8.81 -13.05
CA VAL A 180 -18.68 -8.24 -14.40
C VAL A 180 -17.71 -7.06 -14.32
N SER A 181 -16.66 -7.11 -15.14
CA SER A 181 -15.72 -6.00 -15.27
C SER A 181 -16.10 -5.15 -16.48
N THR A 182 -16.16 -3.84 -16.29
CA THR A 182 -16.39 -2.87 -17.37
C THR A 182 -15.32 -1.79 -17.31
N PRO A 183 -14.82 -1.28 -18.44
CA PRO A 183 -13.94 -0.14 -18.45
C PRO A 183 -14.62 1.05 -17.77
N TYR A 184 -13.83 1.87 -17.07
CA TYR A 184 -14.36 3.06 -16.44
C TYR A 184 -14.66 4.13 -17.50
N ILE A 185 -15.94 4.51 -17.58
CA ILE A 185 -16.45 5.58 -18.45
C ILE A 185 -17.09 6.61 -17.55
N LYS A 186 -16.44 7.77 -17.41
CA LYS A 186 -16.92 8.87 -16.57
C LYS A 186 -18.36 9.25 -16.90
N GLY A 187 -19.18 9.33 -15.86
CA GLY A 187 -20.60 9.63 -15.93
C GLY A 187 -21.48 8.38 -16.13
N ILE A 188 -20.98 7.33 -16.79
CA ILE A 188 -21.73 6.09 -17.02
C ILE A 188 -21.44 5.08 -15.90
N SER A 189 -20.17 4.80 -15.63
CA SER A 189 -19.76 3.81 -14.64
C SER A 189 -20.27 4.15 -13.24
N GLU A 190 -20.29 5.43 -12.85
CA GLU A 190 -20.85 5.87 -11.56
C GLU A 190 -22.37 5.70 -11.50
N ARG A 191 -23.07 5.96 -12.61
CA ARG A 191 -24.52 5.77 -12.69
C ARG A 191 -24.87 4.28 -12.63
N LEU A 192 -24.12 3.43 -13.33
CA LEU A 192 -24.26 1.98 -13.27
C LEU A 192 -23.98 1.47 -11.85
N GLN A 193 -22.87 1.87 -11.24
CA GLN A 193 -22.54 1.48 -9.87
C GLN A 193 -23.65 1.90 -8.90
N ARG A 194 -24.18 3.12 -9.03
CA ARG A 194 -25.31 3.60 -8.22
C ARG A 194 -26.57 2.76 -8.43
N ALA A 195 -26.91 2.44 -9.69
CA ALA A 195 -28.07 1.61 -10.01
C ALA A 195 -27.95 0.20 -9.43
N PHE A 196 -26.77 -0.42 -9.51
CA PHE A 196 -26.53 -1.75 -8.91
C PHE A 196 -26.61 -1.72 -7.39
N LYS A 197 -26.03 -0.71 -6.73
CA LYS A 197 -26.14 -0.54 -5.28
C LYS A 197 -27.59 -0.34 -4.81
N ILE A 198 -28.38 0.44 -5.56
CA ILE A 198 -29.81 0.61 -5.26
C ILE A 198 -30.55 -0.72 -5.41
N LYS A 199 -30.31 -1.46 -6.49
CA LYS A 199 -30.91 -2.78 -6.71
C LYS A 199 -30.55 -3.75 -5.59
N GLU A 200 -29.28 -3.78 -5.17
CA GLU A 200 -28.78 -4.60 -4.07
C GLU A 200 -29.45 -4.22 -2.74
N ALA A 201 -29.51 -2.92 -2.41
CA ALA A 201 -30.18 -2.43 -1.22
C ALA A 201 -31.68 -2.79 -1.19
N ILE A 202 -32.37 -2.68 -2.33
CA ILE A 202 -33.77 -3.11 -2.46
C ILE A 202 -33.89 -4.61 -2.22
N GLN A 203 -33.02 -5.42 -2.82
CA GLN A 203 -33.01 -6.87 -2.66
C GLN A 203 -32.78 -7.27 -1.20
N ILE A 204 -31.81 -6.66 -0.52
CA ILE A 204 -31.53 -6.88 0.90
C ILE A 204 -32.77 -6.53 1.74
N LYS A 205 -33.39 -5.36 1.49
CA LYS A 205 -34.59 -4.93 2.22
C LYS A 205 -35.77 -5.89 2.04
N LEU A 206 -35.96 -6.44 0.84
CA LEU A 206 -37.07 -7.35 0.53
C LEU A 206 -36.84 -8.79 1.01
N THR A 207 -35.60 -9.29 0.98
CA THR A 207 -35.33 -10.72 1.18
C THR A 207 -34.57 -11.06 2.45
N LYS A 208 -33.75 -10.14 2.97
CA LYS A 208 -32.91 -10.37 4.16
C LYS A 208 -32.80 -9.07 5.00
N PRO A 209 -33.91 -8.56 5.55
CA PRO A 209 -33.92 -7.29 6.28
C PRO A 209 -33.01 -7.29 7.52
N ALA A 210 -32.71 -8.47 8.10
CA ALA A 210 -31.78 -8.62 9.22
C ALA A 210 -30.31 -8.31 8.88
N LEU A 211 -29.92 -8.33 7.60
CA LEU A 211 -28.57 -7.94 7.13
C LEU A 211 -28.43 -6.41 6.95
N ASN A 212 -29.52 -5.65 7.10
CA ASN A 212 -29.52 -4.20 7.01
C ASN A 212 -29.19 -3.58 8.39
N ARG A 213 -27.99 -3.83 8.92
CA ARG A 213 -27.55 -3.26 10.21
C ARG A 213 -26.60 -2.08 10.01
N ASP A 214 -27.08 -0.93 10.47
CA ASP A 214 -26.41 0.25 11.05
C ASP A 214 -25.24 0.98 10.40
N ASN A 215 -24.79 0.68 9.16
CA ASN A 215 -23.81 1.56 8.49
C ASN A 215 -23.92 1.71 6.96
N GLY A 216 -25.14 1.67 6.42
CA GLY A 216 -25.43 2.40 5.18
C GLY A 216 -25.85 1.56 3.99
N TYR A 217 -27.16 1.32 3.91
CA TYR A 217 -27.94 1.41 2.67
C TYR A 217 -29.35 1.92 3.01
N GLU A 218 -29.45 3.04 3.74
CA GLU A 218 -30.73 3.74 3.83
C GLU A 218 -31.11 4.24 2.44
N LEU A 219 -32.02 3.51 1.78
CA LEU A 219 -32.68 3.99 0.59
C LEU A 219 -33.44 5.26 0.97
N ALA A 220 -33.29 6.32 0.17
CA ALA A 220 -34.07 7.54 0.37
C ALA A 220 -35.57 7.21 0.48
N ALA A 221 -36.30 7.91 1.35
CA ALA A 221 -37.71 7.63 1.67
C ALA A 221 -38.63 7.50 0.45
N ILE A 222 -38.27 8.08 -0.70
CA ILE A 222 -38.97 7.91 -1.97
C ILE A 222 -39.10 6.44 -2.42
N TYR A 223 -38.14 5.59 -2.07
CA TYR A 223 -38.17 4.17 -2.41
C TYR A 223 -39.18 3.39 -1.55
N ASP A 224 -39.52 3.87 -0.35
CA ASP A 224 -40.55 3.23 0.47
C ASP A 224 -41.94 3.36 -0.15
N THR A 225 -42.21 4.49 -0.79
CA THR A 225 -43.45 4.73 -1.54
C THR A 225 -43.57 3.85 -2.80
N ILE A 226 -42.45 3.45 -3.39
CA ILE A 226 -42.41 2.57 -4.57
C ILE A 226 -42.51 1.09 -4.15
N LEU A 227 -41.92 0.73 -3.02
CA LEU A 227 -41.86 -0.64 -2.52
C LEU A 227 -43.06 -1.03 -1.65
N THR A 228 -43.90 -0.08 -1.25
CA THR A 228 -45.14 -0.39 -0.53
C THR A 228 -46.12 -1.10 -1.47
N PRO A 229 -46.60 -2.32 -1.12
CA PRO A 229 -47.54 -3.03 -1.96
C PRO A 229 -48.81 -2.18 -2.07
N LYS A 230 -49.19 -1.82 -3.31
CA LYS A 230 -50.49 -1.18 -3.55
C LYS A 230 -51.57 -2.13 -3.04
N ARG A 231 -52.24 -1.74 -1.95
CA ARG A 231 -53.43 -2.43 -1.47
C ARG A 231 -54.42 -2.48 -2.63
N ARG A 232 -54.71 -3.68 -3.11
CA ARG A 232 -55.85 -3.94 -4.00
C ARG A 232 -57.13 -3.75 -3.21
#